data_AF-A0A3M5URR2-F1
#
_entry.id   AF-A0A3M5URR2-F1
#
_cell.length_a   1.000
_cell.length_b   1.000
_cell.length_c   1.000
_cell.angle_alpha   90.00
_cell.angle_beta   90.00
_cell.angle_gamma   90.00
#
_symmetry.space_group_name_H-M   'P 1'
#
loop_
_entity.id
_entity.type
_entity.pdbx_description
1 polymer ?
#
loop_
_entity_poly.entity_id
_entity_poly.type
_entity_poly.pdbx_seq_one_letter_code
_entity_poly.pdbx_strand_id
1 'polypeptide(L)' 'MKAQAVPGITPGKAAPWFHKTECFCFTQQTLQPGERIEMPVRFIVDQDLPDDVKHLTLAYTLFDVTAP' A
#
# COMPACT_ATOMS: atom_id res chain seq x y z
N MET A 1 -6.18 -12.44 14.30
CA MET A 1 -6.30 -10.97 14.09
C MET A 1 -6.80 -10.73 12.68
N LYS A 2 -7.71 -9.76 12.48
CA LYS A 2 -8.00 -9.22 11.15
C LYS A 2 -7.26 -7.89 11.00
N ALA A 3 -6.38 -7.79 10.01
CA ALA A 3 -5.63 -6.57 9.76
C ALA A 3 -6.00 -5.96 8.39
N GLN A 4 -6.02 -4.63 8.33
CA GLN A 4 -6.20 -3.87 7.10
C GLN A 4 -5.04 -2.90 6.90
N ALA A 5 -4.40 -2.94 5.72
CA ALA A 5 -3.33 -2.03 5.36
C ALA A 5 -3.87 -0.86 4.53
N VAL A 6 -3.69 0.37 4.99
CA VAL A 6 -4.07 1.59 4.27
C VAL A 6 -2.82 2.23 3.65
N PRO A 7 -2.82 2.57 2.35
CA PRO A 7 -1.65 3.12 1.67
C PRO A 7 -1.67 4.67 1.72
N GLY A 8 -0.49 5.27 1.62
CA GLY A 8 -0.32 6.70 1.35
C GLY A 8 0.85 6.94 0.41
N ILE A 9 0.69 7.91 -0.51
CA ILE A 9 1.73 8.33 -1.46
C ILE A 9 2.15 9.76 -1.16
N THR A 10 3.45 10.02 -1.16
CA THR A 10 4.03 11.36 -1.04
C THR A 10 5.09 11.58 -2.13
N PRO A 11 5.14 12.77 -2.76
CA PRO A 11 4.22 13.89 -2.58
C PRO A 11 2.84 13.59 -3.16
N GLY A 12 1.77 14.13 -2.55
CA GLY A 12 0.39 13.86 -2.98
C GLY A 12 0.13 14.23 -4.44
N LYS A 13 0.85 15.23 -4.98
CA LYS A 13 0.79 15.59 -6.40
C LYS A 13 1.21 14.46 -7.34
N ALA A 14 1.97 13.47 -6.88
CA ALA A 14 2.44 12.37 -7.72
C ALA A 14 1.51 11.14 -7.68
N ALA A 15 0.45 11.17 -6.85
CA ALA A 15 -0.48 10.06 -6.70
C ALA A 15 -1.16 9.62 -8.01
N PRO A 16 -1.56 10.52 -8.96
CA PRO A 16 -2.18 10.09 -10.21
C PRO A 16 -1.31 9.22 -11.11
N TRP A 17 0.01 9.33 -10.99
CA TRP A 17 1.02 8.61 -11.79
C TRP A 17 1.52 7.34 -11.11
N PHE A 18 1.03 7.03 -9.90
CA PHE A 18 1.45 5.87 -9.12
C PHE A 18 0.32 4.83 -9.12
N HIS A 19 0.45 3.82 -9.96
CA HIS A 19 -0.56 2.76 -10.10
C HIS A 19 -0.19 1.54 -9.28
N LYS A 20 -0.95 1.28 -8.23
CA LYS A 20 -0.82 0.06 -7.45
C LYS A 20 -1.49 -1.10 -8.20
N THR A 21 -0.70 -2.04 -8.70
CA THR A 21 -1.18 -3.15 -9.56
C THR A 21 -1.58 -4.39 -8.78
N GLU A 22 -1.05 -4.61 -7.57
CA GLU A 22 -1.54 -5.64 -6.64
C GLU A 22 -2.06 -5.01 -5.36
N CYS A 23 -3.37 -5.13 -5.16
CA CYS A 23 -4.10 -4.41 -4.15
C CYS A 23 -4.19 -5.18 -2.83
N PHE A 24 -3.09 -5.22 -2.08
CA PHE A 24 -3.12 -5.72 -0.69
C PHE A 24 -3.98 -4.87 0.26
N CYS A 25 -4.44 -3.69 -0.18
CA CYS A 25 -5.14 -2.72 0.67
C CYS A 25 -6.56 -3.11 1.08
N PHE A 26 -7.21 -3.98 0.31
CA PHE A 26 -8.65 -4.22 0.49
C PHE A 26 -9.00 -5.65 0.88
N THR A 27 -8.05 -6.59 0.84
CA THR A 27 -8.25 -7.93 1.38
C THR A 27 -7.85 -7.95 2.84
N GLN A 28 -8.85 -8.02 3.73
CA GLN A 28 -8.62 -8.32 5.13
C GLN A 28 -7.89 -9.66 5.23
N GLN A 29 -6.68 -9.64 5.78
CA GLN A 29 -5.95 -10.86 6.05
C GLN A 29 -6.28 -11.34 7.46
N THR A 30 -6.60 -12.61 7.58
CA THR A 30 -6.75 -13.26 8.87
C THR A 30 -5.45 -13.96 9.20
N LEU A 31 -4.82 -13.56 10.30
CA LEU A 31 -3.58 -14.17 10.79
C LEU A 31 -3.88 -15.02 12.02
N GLN A 32 -3.47 -16.29 11.97
CA GLN A 32 -3.44 -17.20 13.11
C GLN A 32 -2.24 -16.91 14.03
N PRO A 33 -2.28 -17.36 15.30
CA PRO A 33 -1.15 -17.21 16.20
C PRO A 33 0.14 -17.85 15.62
N GLY A 34 1.20 -17.05 15.51
CA GLY A 34 2.49 -17.49 14.97
C GLY A 34 2.58 -17.58 13.44
N GLU A 35 1.50 -17.27 12.72
CA GLU A 35 1.48 -17.29 11.27
C GLU A 35 2.28 -16.11 10.68
N ARG A 36 2.96 -16.38 9.56
CA ARG A 36 3.66 -15.37 8.75
C ARG A 36 3.10 -15.40 7.35
N ILE A 37 2.91 -14.22 6.76
CA ILE A 37 2.45 -14.07 5.38
C ILE A 37 3.43 -13.22 4.60
N GLU A 38 3.65 -13.57 3.34
CA GLU A 38 4.37 -12.74 2.39
C GLU A 38 3.37 -11.85 1.65
N MET A 39 3.65 -10.54 1.63
CA MET A 39 2.79 -9.53 1.03
C MET A 39 3.57 -8.81 -0.07
N PRO A 40 3.59 -9.34 -1.31
CA PRO A 40 4.31 -8.68 -2.39
C PRO A 40 3.67 -7.31 -2.69
N VAL A 41 4.53 -6.33 -2.94
CA VAL A 41 4.11 -4.97 -3.33
C VAL A 41 4.49 -4.76 -4.78
N ARG A 42 3.48 -4.58 -5.63
CA ARG A 42 3.66 -4.32 -7.06
C ARG A 42 3.02 -3.00 -7.45
N PHE A 43 3.78 -2.15 -8.13
CA PHE A 43 3.35 -0.85 -8.61
C PHE A 43 3.97 -0.52 -9.96
N ILE A 44 3.35 0.42 -10.65
CA ILE A 44 3.84 1.04 -11.88
C ILE A 44 3.89 2.54 -11.63
N VAL A 45 4.97 3.19 -12.07
CA VAL A 45 5.07 4.64 -12.11
C VAL A 45 5.02 5.04 -13.57
N ASP A 46 4.10 5.93 -13.91
CA ASP A 46 3.94 6.39 -15.28
C ASP A 46 5.13 7.24 -15.73
N GLN A 47 5.40 7.22 -17.04
CA GLN A 47 6.53 7.93 -17.63
C GLN A 47 6.32 9.44 -17.74
N ASP A 48 5.07 9.91 -17.69
CA ASP A 48 4.69 11.32 -17.71
C ASP A 48 4.68 11.96 -16.31
N LEU A 49 5.22 11.26 -15.30
CA LEU A 49 5.45 11.83 -13.98
C LEU A 49 6.26 13.14 -14.11
N PRO A 50 5.82 14.25 -13.49
CA PRO A 50 6.52 15.52 -13.58
C PRO A 50 8.00 15.42 -13.17
N ASP A 51 8.88 16.02 -13.98
CA ASP A 51 10.33 15.95 -13.79
C ASP A 51 10.82 16.51 -12.45
N ASP A 52 10.03 17.34 -11.78
CA ASP A 52 10.33 17.92 -10.48
C ASP A 52 10.07 16.93 -9.31
N VAL A 53 9.42 15.79 -9.56
CA VAL A 53 9.27 14.70 -8.59
C VAL A 53 10.48 13.78 -8.66
N LYS A 54 11.45 13.99 -7.75
CA LYS A 54 12.65 13.14 -7.64
C LYS A 54 12.51 11.98 -6.65
N HIS A 55 11.53 12.06 -5.75
CA HIS A 55 11.31 11.07 -4.71
C HIS A 55 9.83 10.75 -4.59
N LEU A 56 9.53 9.45 -4.52
CA LEU A 56 8.22 8.88 -4.28
C LEU A 56 8.30 8.01 -3.03
N THR A 57 7.42 8.29 -2.07
CA THR A 57 7.32 7.51 -0.84
C THR A 57 5.97 6.82 -0.80
N LEU A 58 5.97 5.49 -0.73
CA LEU A 58 4.82 4.66 -0.45
C LEU A 58 4.88 4.23 1.02
N ALA A 59 3.89 4.65 1.81
CA ALA A 59 3.72 4.26 3.19
C ALA A 59 2.49 3.35 3.34
N TYR A 60 2.59 2.33 4.19
CA TYR A 60 1.46 1.52 4.62
C TYR A 60 1.29 1.63 6.12
N THR A 61 0.08 1.92 6.56
CA THR A 61 -0.31 1.80 7.96
C THR A 61 -1.19 0.56 8.09
N LEU A 62 -0.74 -0.38 8.93
CA LEU A 62 -1.54 -1.56 9.27
C LEU A 62 -2.40 -1.24 10.49
N PHE A 63 -3.71 -1.44 10.36
CA PHE A 63 -4.69 -1.32 11.43
C PHE A 63 -5.23 -2.68 11.81
N ASP A 64 -5.36 -2.94 13.10
CA ASP A 64 -6.17 -4.04 13.60
C ASP A 64 -7.65 -3.65 13.47
N VAL A 65 -8.40 -4.46 12.71
CA VAL A 65 -9.82 -4.29 12.44
C VAL A 65 -10.62 -5.49 12.94
N THR A 66 -10.07 -6.24 13.91
CA THR A 66 -10.80 -7.28 14.62
C THR A 66 -12.00 -6.62 15.32
N ALA A 67 -13.21 -6.86 14.79
CA ALA A 67 -14.45 -6.38 15.42
C ALA A 67 -14.58 -6.96 16.84
N PRO A 68 -15.09 -6.19 17.81
CA PRO A 68 -15.40 -6.71 19.13
C PRO A 68 -16.51 -7.78 19.09
#